data_AF-A0A482XAN5-F1
#
_entry.id   AF-A0A482XAN5-F1
#
_cell.length_a   1.000
_cell.length_b   1.000
_cell.length_c   1.000
_cell.angle_alpha   90.00
_cell.angle_beta   90.00
_cell.angle_gamma   90.00
#
_symmetry.space_group_name_H-M   'P 1'
#
loop_
_entity.id
_entity.type
_entity.pdbx_description
1 polymer ?
#
loop_
_entity_poly.entity_id
_entity_poly.type
_entity_poly.pdbx_seq_one_letter_code
_entity_poly.pdbx_strand_id
1 'polypeptide(L)'
;MLQSAVLKVQTFNYVQFLQEIASEQQFEVTYVDIEEKTITGKCQCLVQLSTLPVAVCHGQGGTSKEAQTEAALHALEYLKIMTRK
;
A
#
# COMPACT_ATOMS: atom_id res chain seq x y z
N MET A 1 -3.58 -38.90 -7.95
CA MET A 1 -4.14 -37.59 -8.33
C MET A 1 -3.94 -36.60 -7.17
N LEU A 2 -2.70 -36.25 -6.80
CA LEU A 2 -2.43 -35.06 -5.99
C LEU A 2 -2.06 -33.98 -7.01
N GLN A 3 -3.05 -33.20 -7.42
CA GLN A 3 -2.82 -32.06 -8.29
C GLN A 3 -1.97 -31.05 -7.52
N SER A 4 -0.73 -30.89 -7.98
CA SER A 4 0.12 -29.70 -7.88
C SER A 4 -0.49 -28.53 -7.10
N ALA A 5 -0.49 -28.62 -5.77
CA ALA A 5 -0.64 -27.45 -4.94
C ALA A 5 0.69 -26.69 -5.04
N VAL A 6 0.80 -25.83 -6.06
CA VAL A 6 1.82 -24.80 -6.11
C VAL A 6 1.67 -24.04 -4.80
N LEU A 7 2.62 -24.24 -3.88
CA LEU A 7 2.73 -23.46 -2.66
C LEU A 7 2.80 -22.01 -3.11
N LYS A 8 1.66 -21.30 -3.05
CA LYS A 8 1.62 -19.86 -3.25
C LYS A 8 2.56 -19.31 -2.18
N VAL A 9 3.77 -18.92 -2.59
CA VAL A 9 4.65 -18.10 -1.78
C VAL A 9 3.76 -16.99 -1.24
N GLN A 10 3.55 -16.95 0.07
CA GLN A 10 2.68 -15.97 0.70
C GLN A 10 3.32 -14.60 0.47
N THR A 11 2.88 -13.93 -0.58
CA THR A 11 3.19 -12.52 -0.81
C THR A 11 2.53 -11.75 0.34
N PHE A 12 3.34 -11.01 1.10
CA PHE A 12 2.85 -10.21 2.21
C PHE A 12 1.87 -9.14 1.72
N ASN A 13 0.71 -9.03 2.35
CA ASN A 13 -0.34 -8.10 1.93
C ASN A 13 -0.19 -6.75 2.67
N TYR A 14 0.60 -5.85 2.09
CA TYR A 14 0.87 -4.52 2.67
C TYR A 14 -0.40 -3.67 2.85
N VAL A 15 -1.37 -3.78 1.95
CA VAL A 15 -2.64 -3.04 2.02
C VAL A 15 -3.42 -3.45 3.27
N GLN A 16 -3.58 -4.76 3.47
CA GLN A 16 -4.26 -5.28 4.65
C GLN A 16 -3.52 -4.91 5.94
N PHE A 17 -2.20 -5.09 5.97
CA PHE A 17 -1.41 -4.79 7.16
C PHE A 17 -1.45 -3.29 7.53
N LEU A 18 -1.40 -2.39 6.55
CA LEU A 18 -1.56 -0.96 6.79
C LEU A 18 -2.95 -0.63 7.36
N GLN A 19 -4.00 -1.30 6.86
CA GLN A 19 -5.36 -1.12 7.38
C GLN A 19 -5.52 -1.62 8.82
N GLU A 20 -4.85 -2.71 9.19
CA GLU A 20 -4.81 -3.23 10.56
C GLU A 20 -4.14 -2.20 11.50
N ILE A 21 -2.97 -1.68 11.12
CA ILE A 21 -2.30 -0.61 11.89
C ILE A 21 -3.15 0.64 12.00
N ALA A 22 -3.82 1.05 10.92
CA ALA A 22 -4.71 2.20 10.91
C ALA A 22 -5.86 2.04 11.89
N SER A 23 -6.44 0.84 11.95
CA SER A 23 -7.47 0.50 12.93
C SER A 23 -6.96 0.54 14.37
N GLU A 24 -5.75 0.04 14.62
CA GLU A 24 -5.14 0.05 15.96
C GLU A 24 -4.77 1.47 16.42
N GLN A 25 -4.24 2.30 15.52
CA GLN A 25 -3.77 3.66 15.82
C GLN A 25 -4.85 4.74 15.59
N GLN A 26 -6.06 4.34 15.21
CA GLN A 26 -7.22 5.22 15.03
C GLN A 26 -7.01 6.33 14.00
N PHE A 27 -6.42 5.98 12.85
CA PHE A 27 -6.39 6.86 11.67
C PHE A 27 -7.05 6.19 10.47
N GLU A 28 -7.48 6.99 9.51
CA GLU A 28 -8.08 6.55 8.26
C GLU A 28 -7.03 6.41 7.15
N VAL A 29 -7.22 5.39 6.30
CA VAL A 29 -6.43 5.14 5.10
C VAL A 29 -7.33 5.30 3.90
N THR A 30 -7.00 6.24 3.02
CA THR A 30 -7.74 6.47 1.78
C THR A 30 -6.84 6.22 0.58
N TYR A 31 -7.25 5.30 -0.30
CA TYR A 31 -6.57 5.05 -1.56
C TYR A 31 -7.23 5.87 -2.67
N VAL A 32 -6.41 6.57 -3.45
CA VAL A 32 -6.82 7.35 -4.61
C VAL A 32 -6.02 6.86 -5.81
N ASP A 33 -6.66 6.05 -6.65
CA ASP A 33 -6.08 5.65 -7.92
C ASP A 33 -6.04 6.87 -8.86
N ILE A 34 -4.93 7.04 -9.58
CA ILE A 34 -4.78 8.09 -10.59
C ILE A 34 -5.14 7.48 -11.94
N GLU A 35 -6.06 8.14 -12.66
CA GLU A 35 -6.54 7.68 -13.97
C GLU A 35 -5.40 7.68 -15.02
N GLU A 36 -4.54 8.69 -14.97
CA GLU A 36 -3.40 8.81 -15.86
C GLU A 36 -2.30 7.80 -15.53
N LYS A 37 -1.76 7.21 -16.59
CA LYS A 37 -0.56 6.38 -16.51
C LYS A 37 0.69 7.26 -16.39
N THR A 38 1.74 6.71 -15.78
CA THR A 38 3.07 7.35 -15.82
C THR A 38 3.59 7.46 -17.25
N ILE A 39 4.66 8.23 -17.46
CA ILE A 39 5.39 8.29 -18.74
C ILE A 39 5.89 6.93 -19.24
N THR A 40 6.01 5.94 -18.34
CA THR A 40 6.40 4.56 -18.65
C THR A 40 5.21 3.60 -18.73
N GLY A 41 3.97 4.11 -18.67
CA GLY A 41 2.74 3.33 -18.83
C GLY A 41 2.25 2.63 -17.55
N LYS A 42 2.77 2.97 -16.36
CA LYS A 42 2.37 2.34 -15.09
C LYS A 42 1.09 2.95 -14.52
N CYS A 43 0.26 2.14 -13.87
CA CYS A 43 -0.78 2.61 -12.95
C CYS A 43 -0.13 3.37 -11.79
N GLN A 44 -0.86 4.30 -11.20
CA GLN A 44 -0.42 5.07 -10.04
C GLN A 44 -1.54 5.10 -9.00
N CYS A 45 -1.14 5.21 -7.73
CA CYS A 45 -2.03 5.33 -6.59
C CYS A 45 -1.39 6.25 -5.54
N LEU A 46 -2.21 7.08 -4.92
CA LEU A 46 -1.87 7.79 -3.69
C LEU A 46 -2.56 7.10 -2.52
N VAL A 47 -1.87 6.97 -1.39
CA VAL A 47 -2.48 6.59 -0.12
C VAL A 47 -2.35 7.76 0.84
N GLN A 48 -3.47 8.20 1.39
CA GLN A 48 -3.55 9.26 2.38
C GLN A 48 -3.78 8.64 3.76
N LEU A 49 -2.97 9.04 4.74
CA LEU A 49 -3.11 8.69 6.15
C LEU A 49 -3.64 9.91 6.90
N SER A 50 -4.76 9.78 7.63
CA SER A 50 -5.33 10.88 8.42
C SER A 50 -4.58 11.16 9.72
N THR A 51 -3.27 10.94 9.74
CA THR A 51 -2.39 11.25 10.87
C THR A 51 -2.25 12.76 11.05
N LEU A 52 -1.59 13.20 12.14
CA LEU A 52 -1.26 14.61 12.37
C LEU A 52 0.27 14.79 12.43
N PRO A 53 0.91 15.41 11.42
CA PRO A 53 0.32 15.94 10.19
C PRO A 53 -0.18 14.83 9.24
N VAL A 54 -1.08 15.20 8.32
CA VAL A 54 -1.55 14.29 7.26
C VAL A 54 -0.36 13.87 6.40
N ALA A 55 -0.28 12.59 6.10
CA ALA A 55 0.76 12.03 5.24
C ALA A 55 0.13 11.46 3.96
N VAL A 56 0.80 11.66 2.83
CA VAL A 56 0.42 11.08 1.54
C VAL A 56 1.62 10.35 0.98
N CYS A 57 1.44 9.08 0.61
CA CYS A 57 2.47 8.26 0.00
C CYS A 57 2.03 7.85 -1.42
N HIS A 58 2.97 7.88 -2.36
CA HIS A 58 2.73 7.52 -3.75
C HIS A 58 3.21 6.11 -4.04
N GLY A 59 2.51 5.38 -4.90
CA GLY A 59 2.95 4.11 -5.48
C GLY A 59 2.53 3.98 -6.94
N GLN A 60 3.23 3.12 -7.67
CA GLN A 60 3.02 2.81 -9.08
C GLN A 60 3.21 1.30 -9.35
N GLY A 61 2.58 0.80 -10.40
CA GLY A 61 2.62 -0.63 -10.73
C GLY A 61 2.11 -0.94 -12.12
N GLY A 62 2.27 -2.18 -12.58
CA GLY A 62 1.68 -2.64 -13.84
C GLY A 62 0.15 -2.65 -13.78
N THR A 63 -0.42 -2.80 -12.58
CA THR A 63 -1.86 -2.76 -12.29
C THR A 63 -2.18 -1.81 -11.13
N SER A 64 -3.44 -1.38 -10.99
CA SER A 64 -3.85 -0.51 -9.87
C SER A 64 -3.61 -1.18 -8.52
N LYS A 65 -3.81 -2.51 -8.45
CA LYS A 65 -3.53 -3.29 -7.24
C LYS A 65 -2.04 -3.29 -6.87
N GLU A 66 -1.15 -3.39 -7.85
CA GLU A 66 0.29 -3.26 -7.61
C GLU A 66 0.66 -1.86 -7.14
N ALA A 67 0.08 -0.81 -7.75
CA ALA A 67 0.30 0.57 -7.33
C ALA A 67 -0.17 0.84 -5.88
N GLN A 68 -1.35 0.32 -5.51
CA GLN A 68 -1.86 0.37 -4.13
C GLN A 68 -0.96 -0.37 -3.15
N THR A 69 -0.45 -1.53 -3.57
CA THR A 69 0.48 -2.33 -2.76
C THR A 69 1.80 -1.58 -2.52
N GLU A 70 2.35 -0.94 -3.54
CA GLU A 70 3.56 -0.12 -3.43
C GLU A 70 3.31 1.12 -2.55
N ALA A 71 2.18 1.82 -2.75
CA ALA A 71 1.81 2.98 -1.93
C ALA A 71 1.67 2.60 -0.45
N ALA A 72 1.04 1.44 -0.17
CA ALA A 72 0.89 0.92 1.19
C ALA A 72 2.25 0.58 1.83
N LEU A 73 3.18 0.00 1.07
CA LEU A 73 4.54 -0.26 1.53
C LEU A 73 5.24 1.05 1.93
N HIS A 74 5.21 2.07 1.08
CA HIS A 74 5.83 3.36 1.39
C HIS A 74 5.19 4.02 2.63
N ALA A 75 3.87 3.90 2.80
CA ALA A 75 3.18 4.37 4.00
C ALA A 75 3.65 3.63 5.27
N LEU A 76 3.83 2.31 5.22
CA LEU A 76 4.36 1.52 6.33
C LEU A 76 5.80 1.89 6.68
N GLU A 77 6.65 2.14 5.68
CA GLU A 77 8.02 2.61 5.87
C GLU A 77 8.06 4.00 6.51
N TYR A 78 7.18 4.91 6.06
CA TYR A 78 7.00 6.22 6.67
C TYR A 78 6.60 6.10 8.15
N LEU A 79 5.58 5.31 8.47
CA LEU A 79 5.14 5.09 9.85
C LEU A 79 6.25 4.50 10.72
N LYS A 80 7.07 3.59 10.19
CA LYS A 80 8.24 3.04 10.89
C LYS A 80 9.29 4.09 11.22
N ILE A 81 9.48 5.10 10.38
CA ILE A 81 10.40 6.21 10.65
C ILE A 81 9.80 7.13 11.73
N MET A 82 8.51 7.45 11.61
CA MET A 82 7.82 8.34 12.55
C MET A 82 7.67 7.77 13.97
N THR A 83 7.68 6.44 14.11
CA THR A 83 7.55 5.73 15.40
C THR A 83 8.89 5.44 16.08
N ARG A 84 10.02 5.57 15.37
CA ARG A 84 11.36 5.46 15.95
C ARG A 84 11.72 6.76 16.67
N LYS A 85 11.43 6.81 17.97
CA LYS A 85 12.03 7.77 18.91
C LYS A 85 13.28 7.17 19.56
#